data_AF-F9VDY9-F1
#
_entry.id   AF-F9VDY9-F1
#
_cell.length_a   1.000
_cell.length_b   1.000
_cell.length_c   1.000
_cell.angle_alpha   90.00
_cell.angle_beta   90.00
_cell.angle_gamma   90.00
#
_symmetry.space_group_name_H-M   'P 1'
#
loop_
_entity.id
_entity.type
_entity.pdbx_description
1 polymer ?
#
loop_
_entity_poly.entity_id
_entity_poly.type
_entity_poly.pdbx_seq_one_letter_code
_entity_poly.pdbx_strand_id
1 'polypeptide(L)'
;MKKDKVLQELAPLVAALTLLGILIFSPLTVFPKFSKHELDEFATDPKNRTGFVSYAIKSQAFSNPHYLPILGSSELEHIDPFHPSSFFMKNNKGFTPFLAGQPGTQSLTHFFYMNSVEKQLHSRKIVFIISPQWFTRKGIGTPELSQFVSKGEIYAWLQSASPKDVATQKLAQLYILWYNIQ
;
A
#
# COMPACT_ATOMS: atom_id res chain seq x y z
N MET A 1 11.89 57.55 -18.28
CA MET A 1 10.80 56.62 -18.67
C MET A 1 11.40 55.31 -19.24
N LYS A 2 11.80 54.35 -18.39
CA LYS A 2 12.27 53.01 -18.84
C LYS A 2 12.30 51.95 -17.73
N LYS A 3 12.22 52.33 -16.45
CA LYS A 3 12.29 51.41 -15.31
C LYS A 3 11.08 50.47 -15.18
N ASP A 4 9.90 50.89 -15.62
CA ASP A 4 8.66 50.13 -15.38
C ASP A 4 8.42 48.99 -16.39
N LYS A 5 9.01 49.10 -17.60
CA LYS A 5 8.86 48.09 -18.66
C LYS A 5 9.54 46.77 -18.32
N VAL A 6 10.74 46.82 -17.74
CA VAL A 6 11.51 45.63 -17.36
C VAL A 6 10.83 44.87 -16.23
N LEU A 7 10.20 45.57 -15.28
CA LEU A 7 9.48 44.96 -14.17
C LEU A 7 8.20 44.25 -14.66
N GLN A 8 7.49 44.82 -15.65
CA GLN A 8 6.32 44.18 -16.27
C GLN A 8 6.68 42.94 -17.11
N GLU A 9 7.83 42.92 -17.77
CA GLU A 9 8.30 41.77 -18.54
C GLU A 9 8.82 40.62 -17.65
N LEU A 10 9.38 40.93 -16.47
CA LEU A 10 9.85 39.94 -15.49
C LEU A 10 8.77 39.51 -14.49
N ALA A 11 7.68 40.27 -14.34
CA ALA A 11 6.60 39.96 -13.42
C ALA A 11 6.00 38.54 -13.60
N PRO A 12 5.77 38.03 -14.83
CA PRO A 12 5.27 36.66 -15.02
C PRO A 12 6.26 35.60 -14.50
N LEU A 13 7.56 35.82 -14.70
CA LEU A 13 8.61 34.92 -14.24
C LEU A 13 8.71 34.92 -12.72
N VAL A 14 8.69 36.10 -12.10
CA VAL A 14 8.71 36.23 -10.62
C VAL A 14 7.44 35.61 -10.03
N ALA A 15 6.27 35.85 -10.62
CA ALA A 15 5.02 35.23 -10.18
C ALA A 15 5.05 33.70 -10.32
N ALA A 16 5.58 33.17 -11.42
CA ALA A 16 5.73 31.72 -11.63
C ALA A 16 6.69 31.09 -10.61
N LEU A 17 7.85 31.71 -10.36
CA LEU A 17 8.81 31.25 -9.35
C LEU A 17 8.23 31.34 -7.94
N THR A 18 7.43 32.36 -7.65
CA THR A 18 6.75 32.52 -6.36
C THR A 18 5.68 31.45 -6.18
N LEU A 19 4.85 31.18 -7.20
CA LEU A 19 3.86 30.11 -7.18
C LEU A 19 4.51 28.73 -7.07
N LEU A 20 5.63 28.51 -7.76
CA LEU A 20 6.41 27.28 -7.65
C LEU A 20 7.03 27.13 -6.26
N GLY A 21 7.56 28.22 -5.69
CA GLY A 21 8.07 28.26 -4.32
C GLY A 21 6.98 27.94 -3.31
N ILE A 22 5.80 28.54 -3.46
CA ILE A 22 4.62 28.19 -2.66
C ILE A 22 4.28 26.72 -2.86
N LEU A 23 4.24 26.20 -4.08
CA LEU A 23 3.86 24.81 -4.31
C LEU A 23 4.87 23.80 -3.73
N ILE A 24 6.17 24.09 -3.80
CA ILE A 24 7.25 23.23 -3.27
C ILE A 24 7.32 23.29 -1.74
N PHE A 25 7.21 24.48 -1.15
CA PHE A 25 7.37 24.69 0.28
C PHE A 25 6.06 24.71 1.06
N SER A 26 4.91 24.75 0.37
CA SER A 26 3.62 24.66 1.05
C SER A 26 3.46 23.25 1.62
N PRO A 27 3.01 23.11 2.88
CA PRO A 27 2.78 21.81 3.52
C PRO A 27 1.50 21.15 3.01
N LEU A 28 1.22 21.26 1.70
CA LEU A 28 0.12 20.56 1.05
C LEU A 28 0.47 19.08 0.96
N THR A 29 0.34 18.37 2.07
CA THR A 29 0.27 16.91 2.05
C THR A 29 -1.06 16.53 1.42
N VAL A 30 -1.10 16.44 0.09
CA VAL A 30 -2.29 16.06 -0.69
C VAL A 30 -2.49 14.54 -0.59
N PHE A 31 -2.68 14.03 0.62
CA PHE A 31 -3.14 12.66 0.77
C PHE A 31 -4.65 12.66 0.48
N PRO A 32 -5.12 11.86 -0.50
CA PRO A 32 -6.54 11.74 -0.74
C PRO A 32 -7.21 11.21 0.54
N LYS A 33 -8.27 11.89 0.97
CA LYS A 33 -9.11 11.41 2.07
C LYS A 33 -10.29 10.68 1.46
N PHE A 34 -10.38 9.40 1.78
CA PHE A 34 -11.50 8.55 1.35
C PHE A 34 -12.65 8.65 2.36
N SER A 35 -13.87 8.71 1.89
CA SER A 35 -15.06 8.56 2.73
C SER A 35 -15.15 7.14 3.29
N LYS A 36 -15.99 6.96 4.33
CA LYS A 36 -16.25 5.62 4.87
C LYS A 36 -16.81 4.68 3.79
N HIS A 37 -17.71 5.18 2.95
CA HIS A 37 -18.31 4.39 1.87
C HIS A 37 -17.25 3.88 0.89
N GLU A 38 -16.35 4.76 0.43
CA GLU A 38 -15.24 4.36 -0.45
C GLU A 38 -14.33 3.34 0.21
N LEU A 39 -14.00 3.51 1.49
CA LEU A 39 -13.19 2.53 2.23
C LEU A 39 -13.90 1.18 2.40
N ASP A 40 -15.21 1.16 2.63
CA ASP A 40 -16.00 -0.07 2.75
C ASP A 40 -16.08 -0.80 1.39
N GLU A 41 -16.24 -0.06 0.30
CA GLU A 41 -16.19 -0.59 -1.06
C GLU A 41 -14.81 -1.18 -1.36
N PHE A 42 -13.74 -0.44 -1.05
CA PHE A 42 -12.39 -0.94 -1.22
C PHE A 42 -12.07 -2.17 -0.35
N ALA A 43 -12.60 -2.21 0.86
CA ALA A 43 -12.36 -3.29 1.82
C ALA A 43 -13.01 -4.61 1.38
N THR A 44 -14.17 -4.53 0.73
CA THR A 44 -15.01 -5.70 0.44
C THR A 44 -14.99 -6.15 -1.01
N ASP A 45 -14.47 -5.32 -1.94
CA ASP A 45 -14.32 -5.69 -3.33
C ASP A 45 -13.14 -6.69 -3.53
N PRO A 46 -13.41 -7.95 -3.90
CA PRO A 46 -12.38 -8.96 -4.15
C PRO A 46 -11.39 -8.57 -5.27
N LYS A 47 -11.83 -7.76 -6.23
CA LYS A 47 -11.05 -7.38 -7.41
C LYS A 47 -10.34 -6.04 -7.23
N ASN A 48 -10.42 -5.46 -6.04
CA ASN A 48 -9.83 -4.15 -5.76
C ASN A 48 -8.31 -4.25 -5.57
N ARG A 49 -7.61 -4.45 -6.68
CA ARG A 49 -6.16 -4.38 -6.72
C ARG A 49 -5.64 -3.00 -6.28
N THR A 50 -6.39 -1.93 -6.54
CA THR A 50 -6.02 -0.57 -6.17
C THR A 50 -5.92 -0.41 -4.66
N GLY A 51 -6.87 -0.96 -3.89
CA GLY A 51 -6.82 -0.96 -2.42
C GLY A 51 -5.64 -1.74 -1.86
N PHE A 52 -5.19 -2.79 -2.56
CA PHE A 52 -3.99 -3.53 -2.18
C PHE A 52 -2.71 -2.69 -2.38
N VAL A 53 -2.51 -2.12 -3.57
CA VAL A 53 -1.25 -1.42 -3.89
C VAL A 53 -1.19 0.00 -3.30
N SER A 54 -2.33 0.70 -3.19
CA SER A 54 -2.37 2.10 -2.77
C SER A 54 -2.05 2.27 -1.30
N TYR A 55 -0.91 2.92 -1.00
CA TYR A 55 -0.54 3.29 0.37
C TYR A 55 -1.58 4.16 1.07
N ALA A 56 -2.17 5.13 0.35
CA ALA A 56 -3.14 6.06 0.96
C ALA A 56 -4.40 5.32 1.45
N ILE A 57 -4.91 4.37 0.66
CA ILE A 57 -6.10 3.58 1.02
C ILE A 57 -5.80 2.71 2.24
N LYS A 58 -4.74 1.88 2.18
CA LYS A 58 -4.40 0.98 3.29
C LYS A 58 -4.01 1.71 4.58
N SER A 59 -3.27 2.81 4.48
CA SER A 59 -2.92 3.66 5.62
C SER A 59 -4.17 4.25 6.29
N GLN A 60 -5.11 4.79 5.50
CA GLN A 60 -6.33 5.37 6.05
C GLN A 60 -7.27 4.31 6.63
N ALA A 61 -7.47 3.19 5.91
CA ALA A 61 -8.28 2.09 6.40
C ALA A 61 -7.74 1.54 7.73
N PHE A 62 -6.45 1.23 7.80
CA PHE A 62 -5.89 0.62 9.01
C PHE A 62 -5.67 1.59 10.16
N SER A 63 -5.72 2.90 9.91
CA SER A 63 -5.82 3.89 11.01
C SER A 63 -7.13 3.77 11.79
N ASN A 64 -8.16 3.11 11.24
CA ASN A 64 -9.43 2.86 11.89
C ASN A 64 -9.53 1.39 12.38
N PRO A 65 -9.77 1.11 13.69
CA PRO A 65 -9.95 -0.23 14.25
C PRO A 65 -11.11 -1.03 13.67
N HIS A 66 -12.05 -0.36 13.00
CA HIS A 66 -13.18 -0.99 12.34
C HIS A 66 -12.78 -1.96 11.21
N TYR A 67 -11.65 -1.71 10.53
CA TYR A 67 -11.20 -2.58 9.44
C TYR A 67 -10.29 -3.69 9.97
N LEU A 68 -10.66 -4.94 9.69
CA LEU A 68 -9.89 -6.13 10.00
C LEU A 68 -9.17 -6.63 8.73
N PRO A 69 -7.84 -6.50 8.64
CA PRO A 69 -7.10 -7.01 7.49
C PRO A 69 -7.20 -8.54 7.41
N ILE A 70 -7.61 -9.05 6.25
CA ILE A 70 -7.56 -10.47 5.90
C ILE A 70 -6.57 -10.62 4.75
N LEU A 71 -5.37 -11.11 5.07
CA LEU A 71 -4.29 -11.30 4.12
C LEU A 71 -4.38 -12.68 3.48
N GLY A 72 -4.23 -12.71 2.16
CA GLY A 72 -4.45 -13.92 1.36
C GLY A 72 -3.97 -13.78 -0.08
N SER A 73 -4.51 -14.58 -1.00
CA SER A 73 -4.28 -14.51 -2.44
C SER A 73 -5.60 -14.68 -3.21
N SER A 74 -5.66 -15.61 -4.18
CA SER A 74 -6.82 -15.85 -5.04
C SER A 74 -8.06 -16.36 -4.29
N GLU A 75 -7.90 -16.94 -3.10
CA GLU A 75 -9.02 -17.39 -2.27
C GLU A 75 -9.93 -16.26 -1.81
N LEU A 76 -9.39 -15.03 -1.70
CA LEU A 76 -10.19 -13.84 -1.37
C LEU A 76 -11.06 -13.37 -2.54
N GLU A 77 -10.80 -13.84 -3.76
CA GLU A 77 -11.60 -13.48 -4.94
C GLU A 77 -12.87 -14.33 -5.10
N HIS A 78 -12.90 -15.51 -4.47
CA HIS A 78 -14.03 -16.42 -4.55
C HIS A 78 -15.13 -15.98 -3.57
N ILE A 79 -16.03 -15.12 -4.06
CA ILE A 79 -17.19 -14.67 -3.29
C ILE A 79 -18.32 -15.71 -3.35
N ASP A 80 -18.69 -16.18 -2.17
CA ASP A 80 -19.87 -17.00 -1.93
C ASP A 80 -20.61 -16.50 -0.67
N PRO A 81 -21.77 -17.07 -0.31
CA PRO A 81 -22.52 -16.63 0.89
C PRO A 81 -21.79 -16.78 2.22
N PHE A 82 -20.77 -17.64 2.30
CA PHE A 82 -19.94 -17.91 3.48
C PHE A 82 -18.62 -17.14 3.47
N HIS A 83 -18.27 -16.48 2.35
CA HIS A 83 -17.13 -15.59 2.27
C HIS A 83 -17.18 -14.53 3.39
N PRO A 84 -16.05 -14.19 4.07
CA PRO A 84 -16.06 -13.27 5.21
C PRO A 84 -16.78 -11.95 4.93
N SER A 85 -16.54 -11.32 3.78
CA SER A 85 -17.22 -10.07 3.40
C SER A 85 -18.74 -10.25 3.29
N SER A 86 -19.22 -11.32 2.66
CA SER A 86 -20.65 -11.64 2.54
C SER A 86 -21.30 -11.92 3.90
N PHE A 87 -20.61 -12.70 4.74
CA PHE A 87 -21.11 -13.12 6.03
C PHE A 87 -21.22 -11.93 7.00
N PHE A 88 -20.16 -11.12 7.14
CA PHE A 88 -20.13 -10.00 8.08
C PHE A 88 -20.93 -8.78 7.61
N MET A 89 -21.19 -8.65 6.31
CA MET A 89 -22.14 -7.67 5.79
C MET A 89 -23.57 -7.93 6.29
N LYS A 90 -23.98 -9.21 6.39
CA LYS A 90 -25.29 -9.59 6.97
C LYS A 90 -25.27 -9.70 8.49
N ASN A 91 -24.14 -10.14 9.06
CA ASN A 91 -23.96 -10.37 10.49
C ASN A 91 -22.97 -9.36 11.05
N ASN A 92 -23.39 -8.10 11.17
CA ASN A 92 -22.51 -7.04 11.65
C ASN A 92 -22.00 -7.35 13.08
N LYS A 93 -20.68 -7.52 13.21
CA LYS A 93 -19.98 -7.76 14.49
C LYS A 93 -19.12 -6.57 14.94
N GLY A 94 -19.34 -5.38 14.38
CA GLY A 94 -18.62 -4.15 14.71
C GLY A 94 -17.30 -3.97 13.96
N PHE A 95 -17.00 -4.84 12.98
CA PHE A 95 -15.84 -4.72 12.10
C PHE A 95 -16.20 -5.07 10.65
N THR A 96 -15.42 -4.56 9.72
CA THR A 96 -15.50 -4.83 8.28
C THR A 96 -14.25 -5.60 7.85
N PRO A 97 -14.38 -6.80 7.25
CA PRO A 97 -13.26 -7.47 6.59
C PRO A 97 -12.64 -6.56 5.53
N PHE A 98 -11.33 -6.41 5.57
CA PHE A 98 -10.56 -5.71 4.55
C PHE A 98 -9.72 -6.75 3.79
N LEU A 99 -10.12 -7.08 2.57
CA LEU A 99 -9.45 -8.07 1.73
C LEU A 99 -8.10 -7.53 1.26
N ALA A 100 -7.03 -8.11 1.79
CA ALA A 100 -5.65 -7.74 1.51
C ALA A 100 -4.94 -8.89 0.79
N GLY A 101 -5.35 -9.17 -0.45
CA GLY A 101 -4.71 -10.19 -1.27
C GLY A 101 -5.28 -10.21 -2.69
N GLN A 102 -4.48 -10.71 -3.62
CA GLN A 102 -4.81 -10.86 -5.04
C GLN A 102 -4.15 -12.15 -5.57
N PRO A 103 -4.58 -12.71 -6.71
CA PRO A 103 -3.88 -13.84 -7.33
C PRO A 103 -2.39 -13.56 -7.49
N GLY A 104 -1.55 -14.41 -6.91
CA GLY A 104 -0.09 -14.27 -6.93
C GLY A 104 0.53 -13.56 -5.72
N THR A 105 -0.26 -12.95 -4.82
CA THR A 105 0.27 -12.42 -3.56
C THR A 105 0.67 -13.56 -2.62
N GLN A 106 1.90 -13.52 -2.11
CA GLN A 106 2.42 -14.50 -1.15
C GLN A 106 3.09 -13.78 0.03
N SER A 107 3.74 -14.53 0.91
CA SER A 107 4.38 -14.02 2.14
C SER A 107 5.30 -12.83 1.92
N LEU A 108 6.11 -12.82 0.85
CA LEU A 108 7.03 -11.70 0.58
C LEU A 108 6.29 -10.42 0.15
N THR A 109 5.23 -10.56 -0.66
CA THR A 109 4.36 -9.43 -1.00
C THR A 109 3.67 -8.88 0.25
N HIS A 110 3.15 -9.78 1.10
CA HIS A 110 2.48 -9.39 2.35
C HIS A 110 3.43 -8.77 3.36
N PHE A 111 4.69 -9.18 3.38
CA PHE A 111 5.72 -8.51 4.17
C PHE A 111 5.81 -7.03 3.80
N PHE A 112 6.01 -6.70 2.52
CA PHE A 112 6.09 -5.30 2.09
C PHE A 112 4.78 -4.54 2.29
N TYR A 113 3.64 -5.20 2.05
CA TYR A 113 2.32 -4.64 2.33
C TYR A 113 2.20 -4.22 3.80
N MET A 114 2.46 -5.12 4.74
CA MET A 114 2.35 -4.85 6.19
C MET A 114 3.41 -3.85 6.66
N ASN A 115 4.66 -3.98 6.21
CA ASN A 115 5.75 -3.07 6.57
C ASN A 115 5.42 -1.62 6.19
N SER A 116 4.75 -1.41 5.06
CA SER A 116 4.37 -0.06 4.63
C SER A 116 3.38 0.64 5.58
N VAL A 117 2.63 -0.12 6.38
CA VAL A 117 1.59 0.36 7.31
C VAL A 117 1.80 -0.18 8.73
N GLU A 118 3.05 -0.45 9.09
CA GLU A 118 3.44 -1.05 10.37
C GLU A 118 2.86 -0.25 11.56
N LYS A 119 2.94 1.08 11.49
CA LYS A 119 2.45 1.99 12.55
C LYS A 119 0.94 1.84 12.77
N GLN A 120 0.17 1.69 11.69
CA GLN A 120 -1.27 1.54 11.72
C GLN A 120 -1.68 0.13 12.19
N LEU A 121 -0.84 -0.88 11.92
CA LEU A 121 -1.07 -2.27 12.31
C LEU A 121 -0.53 -2.62 13.71
N HIS A 122 0.18 -1.71 14.38
CA HIS A 122 0.71 -1.95 15.72
C HIS A 122 -0.42 -2.31 16.72
N SER A 123 -0.27 -3.44 17.41
CA SER A 123 -1.28 -3.99 18.34
C SER A 123 -2.65 -4.28 17.71
N ARG A 124 -2.72 -4.49 16.39
CA ARG A 124 -3.94 -4.85 15.67
C ARG A 124 -4.06 -6.36 15.47
N LYS A 125 -5.30 -6.83 15.39
CA LYS A 125 -5.60 -8.19 14.92
C LYS A 125 -5.54 -8.22 13.40
N ILE A 126 -5.04 -9.33 12.86
CA ILE A 126 -5.07 -9.65 11.43
C ILE A 126 -5.50 -11.11 11.26
N VAL A 127 -6.02 -11.44 10.08
CA VAL A 127 -6.17 -12.82 9.63
C VAL A 127 -5.16 -13.02 8.51
N PHE A 128 -4.37 -14.10 8.57
CA PHE A 128 -3.38 -14.42 7.54
C PHE A 128 -3.62 -15.84 7.05
N ILE A 129 -4.08 -15.98 5.82
CA ILE A 129 -4.33 -17.27 5.18
C ILE A 129 -3.00 -17.75 4.61
N ILE A 130 -2.58 -18.97 4.95
CA ILE A 130 -1.37 -19.59 4.42
C ILE A 130 -1.79 -20.68 3.44
N SER A 131 -1.47 -20.50 2.15
CA SER A 131 -1.76 -21.52 1.15
C SER A 131 -0.55 -22.42 0.90
N PRO A 132 -0.69 -23.76 0.97
CA PRO A 132 0.41 -24.69 0.67
C PRO A 132 1.04 -24.49 -0.71
N GLN A 133 0.25 -24.03 -1.69
CA GLN A 133 0.72 -23.81 -3.06
C GLN A 133 1.77 -22.70 -3.20
N TRP A 134 1.94 -21.84 -2.18
CA TRP A 134 2.99 -20.82 -2.17
C TRP A 134 4.39 -21.42 -2.02
N PHE A 135 4.50 -22.63 -1.45
CA PHE A 135 5.76 -23.26 -1.07
C PHE A 135 6.33 -24.14 -2.19
N THR A 136 6.40 -23.59 -3.41
CA THR A 136 7.06 -24.26 -4.54
C THR A 136 8.58 -24.21 -4.38
N ARG A 137 9.32 -25.07 -5.11
CA ARG A 137 10.80 -25.06 -5.08
C ARG A 137 11.42 -23.72 -5.47
N LYS A 138 10.75 -22.95 -6.33
CA LYS A 138 11.22 -21.64 -6.80
C LYS A 138 10.69 -20.48 -5.94
N GLY A 139 9.63 -20.70 -5.15
CA GLY A 139 8.94 -19.64 -4.42
C GLY A 139 8.12 -18.73 -5.35
N ILE A 140 7.94 -17.47 -4.93
CA ILE A 140 7.25 -16.43 -5.70
C ILE A 140 8.08 -16.02 -6.94
N GLY A 141 7.42 -15.82 -8.07
CA GLY A 141 8.06 -15.34 -9.30
C GLY A 141 8.33 -13.83 -9.29
N THR A 142 9.22 -13.40 -10.18
CA THR A 142 9.55 -11.99 -10.34
C THR A 142 8.38 -11.15 -10.89
N PRO A 143 7.52 -11.64 -11.82
CA PRO A 143 6.37 -10.87 -12.28
C PRO A 143 5.35 -10.58 -11.18
N GLU A 144 5.07 -11.56 -10.32
CA GLU A 144 4.11 -11.41 -9.21
C GLU A 144 4.62 -10.39 -8.18
N LEU A 145 5.92 -10.40 -7.86
CA LEU A 145 6.51 -9.38 -6.99
C LEU A 145 6.41 -7.97 -7.61
N SER A 146 6.81 -7.82 -8.87
CA SER A 146 6.73 -6.54 -9.59
C SER A 146 5.30 -6.01 -9.70
N GLN A 147 4.30 -6.90 -9.68
CA GLN A 147 2.89 -6.55 -9.79
C GLN A 147 2.34 -5.85 -8.54
N PHE A 148 2.88 -6.17 -7.36
CA PHE A 148 2.26 -5.86 -6.08
C PHE A 148 3.17 -5.12 -5.10
N VAL A 149 4.49 -5.12 -5.31
CA VAL A 149 5.46 -4.43 -4.46
C VAL A 149 5.98 -3.19 -5.19
N SER A 150 5.78 -2.03 -4.60
CA SER A 150 6.29 -0.77 -5.12
C SER A 150 7.71 -0.48 -4.62
N LYS A 151 8.50 0.25 -5.42
CA LYS A 151 9.81 0.75 -4.97
C LYS A 151 9.71 1.60 -3.70
N GLY A 152 8.61 2.33 -3.53
CA GLY A 152 8.35 3.13 -2.33
C GLY A 152 8.26 2.29 -1.07
N GLU A 153 7.62 1.12 -1.11
CA GLU A 153 7.53 0.20 0.03
C GLU A 153 8.89 -0.42 0.38
N ILE A 154 9.70 -0.72 -0.64
CA ILE A 154 11.07 -1.22 -0.46
C ILE A 154 11.95 -0.14 0.18
N TYR A 155 11.87 1.11 -0.29
CA TYR A 155 12.62 2.21 0.28
C TYR A 155 12.17 2.55 1.70
N ALA A 156 10.87 2.48 1.98
CA ALA A 156 10.34 2.66 3.33
C ALA A 156 10.85 1.57 4.27
N TRP A 157 10.89 0.31 3.82
CA TRP A 157 11.51 -0.78 4.56
C TRP A 157 13.00 -0.53 4.81
N LEU A 158 13.78 -0.15 3.80
CA LEU A 158 15.21 0.11 3.94
C LEU A 158 15.54 1.20 4.97
N GLN A 159 14.63 2.15 5.22
CA GLN A 159 14.82 3.19 6.24
C GLN A 159 14.74 2.66 7.67
N SER A 160 13.97 1.59 7.91
CA SER A 160 13.82 0.96 9.23
C SER A 160 14.63 -0.34 9.38
N ALA A 161 15.12 -0.90 8.28
CA ALA A 161 15.82 -2.18 8.25
C ALA A 161 17.18 -2.11 8.97
N SER A 162 17.49 -3.14 9.77
CA SER A 162 18.76 -3.25 10.48
C SER A 162 19.69 -4.25 9.79
N PRO A 163 20.91 -3.86 9.37
CA PRO A 163 21.82 -4.78 8.69
C PRO A 163 22.33 -5.92 9.59
N LYS A 164 22.13 -5.83 10.91
CA LYS A 164 22.49 -6.87 11.88
C LYS A 164 21.39 -7.93 12.04
N ASP A 165 20.17 -7.65 11.59
CA ASP A 165 19.05 -8.58 11.69
C ASP A 165 19.10 -9.62 10.57
N VAL A 166 18.95 -10.89 10.95
CA VAL A 166 19.01 -12.04 10.02
C VAL A 166 17.85 -12.01 9.03
N ALA A 167 16.65 -11.60 9.48
CA ALA A 167 15.49 -11.49 8.59
C ALA A 167 15.74 -10.40 7.53
N THR A 168 16.25 -9.25 7.95
CA THR A 168 16.67 -8.17 7.04
C THR A 168 17.72 -8.64 6.03
N GLN A 169 18.76 -9.35 6.47
CA GLN A 169 19.79 -9.88 5.57
C GLN A 169 19.18 -10.85 4.55
N LYS A 170 18.27 -11.73 4.99
CA LYS A 170 17.62 -12.70 4.10
C LYS A 170 16.71 -12.03 3.07
N LEU A 171 15.93 -11.03 3.49
CA LEU A 171 15.09 -10.22 2.60
C LEU A 171 15.92 -9.43 1.59
N ALA A 172 17.05 -8.85 2.01
CA ALA A 172 17.97 -8.16 1.11
C ALA A 172 18.56 -9.10 0.04
N GLN A 173 18.93 -10.33 0.42
CA GLN A 173 19.39 -11.35 -0.54
C GLN A 173 18.29 -11.68 -1.56
N LEU A 174 17.05 -11.86 -1.12
CA LEU A 174 15.91 -12.12 -2.01
C LEU A 174 15.66 -10.94 -2.97
N TYR A 175 15.75 -9.71 -2.47
CA TYR A 175 15.61 -8.50 -3.28
C TYR A 175 16.70 -8.38 -4.36
N ILE A 176 17.96 -8.66 -4.03
CA ILE A 176 19.06 -8.63 -4.99
C ILE A 176 18.86 -9.68 -6.10
N LEU A 177 18.41 -10.89 -5.73
CA LEU A 177 18.08 -11.93 -6.70
C LEU A 177 16.96 -11.49 -7.63
N TRP A 178 15.93 -10.81 -7.13
CA TRP A 178 14.85 -10.24 -7.95
C TRP A 178 15.36 -9.17 -8.92
N TYR A 179 16.20 -8.24 -8.45
CA TYR A 179 16.72 -7.14 -9.27
C TYR A 179 17.62 -7.62 -10.42
N ASN A 180 18.42 -8.66 -10.20
CA ASN A 180 19.33 -9.21 -11.20
C ASN A 180 18.64 -10.03 -12.31
N ILE A 181 17.32 -10.22 -12.24
CA ILE A 181 16.52 -10.96 -13.23
C ILE A 181 15.71 -10.01 -14.13
N GLN A 182 15.76 -8.69 -13.88
CA GLN A 182 15.19 -7.64 -14.73
C GLN A 182 16.17 -7.20 -15.82
#